data_AF-A0A7J4UIF1-F1
#
_entry.id   AF-A0A7J4UIF1-F1
#
_cell.length_a   1.000
_cell.length_b   1.000
_cell.length_c   1.000
_cell.angle_alpha   90.00
_cell.angle_beta   90.00
_cell.angle_gamma   90.00
#
_symmetry.space_group_name_H-M   'P 1'
#
loop_
_entity.id
_entity.type
_entity.pdbx_description
1 polymer ?
#
loop_
_entity_poly.entity_id
_entity_poly.type
_entity_poly.pdbx_seq_one_letter_code
_entity_poly.pdbx_strand_id
1 'polypeptide(L)' 'MKHKFPTFWVIVLIFSLVWFGNEMNWISLSLPILPVILIIIAIGAIFNNYR' A
#
# COMPACT_ATOMS: atom_id res chain seq x y z
N MET A 1 16.97 -4.34 20.28
CA MET A 1 16.83 -4.20 18.82
C MET A 1 15.96 -2.99 18.56
N LYS A 2 16.47 -1.94 17.89
CA LYS A 2 15.65 -0.76 17.58
C LYS A 2 14.70 -1.16 16.45
N HIS A 3 13.43 -1.43 16.75
CA HIS A 3 12.39 -1.51 15.72
C HIS A 3 12.41 -0.17 14.97
N LYS A 4 13.05 -0.16 13.80
CA LYS A 4 13.01 1.01 12.92
C LYS A 4 11.61 1.03 12.34
N PHE A 5 10.86 2.07 12.67
CA PHE A 5 9.55 2.28 12.10
C PHE A 5 9.66 2.19 10.56
N PRO A 6 8.92 1.30 9.89
CA PRO A 6 9.03 1.06 8.45
C PRO A 6 8.38 2.20 7.65
N THR A 7 8.86 3.42 7.89
CA THR A 7 8.30 4.69 7.42
C THR A 7 8.16 4.68 5.90
N PHE A 8 9.14 4.11 5.19
CA PHE A 8 9.07 3.92 3.74
C PHE A 8 7.83 3.12 3.32
N TRP A 9 7.61 1.94 3.92
CA TRP A 9 6.49 1.06 3.57
C TRP A 9 5.14 1.65 3.96
N VAL A 10 5.09 2.40 5.07
CA VAL A 10 3.88 3.14 5.48
C VAL A 10 3.54 4.24 4.46
N ILE A 11 4.53 4.98 3.96
CA ILE A 11 4.31 5.99 2.91
C ILE A 11 3.81 5.31 1.62
N VAL A 12 4.42 4.20 1.21
CA VAL A 12 3.98 3.42 0.03
C VAL A 12 2.53 2.95 0.19
N LEU A 13 2.15 2.48 1.38
CA LEU A 13 0.78 2.07 1.68
C LEU A 13 -0.22 3.23 1.53
N ILE A 14 0.09 4.40 2.08
CA ILE A 14 -0.75 5.60 1.98
C ILE A 14 -0.92 6.02 0.52
N PHE A 15 0.18 6.07 -0.25
CA PHE A 15 0.14 6.41 -1.66
C PHE A 15 -0.72 5.44 -2.48
N SER A 16 -0.60 4.15 -2.19
CA SER A 16 -1.35 3.10 -2.88
C SER A 16 -2.84 3.16 -2.57
N LEU A 17 -3.21 3.52 -1.33
CA LEU A 17 -4.61 3.73 -0.94
C LEU A 17 -5.23 4.95 -1.65
N VAL A 18 -4.50 6.08 -1.70
CA VAL A 18 -4.96 7.28 -2.41
C VAL A 18 -5.11 7.01 -3.91
N TRP A 19 -4.13 6.32 -4.50
CA TRP A 19 -4.19 5.90 -5.90
C TRP A 19 -5.39 4.99 -6.15
N PHE A 20 -5.56 3.93 -5.34
CA PHE A 20 -6.71 3.03 -5.44
C PHE A 20 -8.04 3.79 -5.39
N GLY A 21 -8.20 4.73 -4.45
CA GLY A 21 -9.39 5.58 -4.36
C GLY A 21 -9.62 6.45 -5.59
N ASN A 22 -8.56 7.00 -6.18
CA ASN A 22 -8.65 7.80 -7.41
C ASN A 22 -9.07 6.96 -8.62
N GLU A 23 -8.51 5.77 -8.80
CA GLU A 23 -8.89 4.87 -9.90
C GLU A 23 -10.32 4.34 -9.73
N MET A 24 -10.75 4.09 -8.48
CA MET A 24 -12.14 3.68 -8.19
C MET A 24 -13.18 4.78 -8.47
N ASN A 25 -12.79 6.06 -8.37
CA ASN A 25 -13.67 7.19 -8.70
C ASN A 25 -13.84 7.37 -10.21
N TRP A 26 -12.93 6.82 -11.02
CA TRP A 26 -13.13 6.71 -12.46
C TRP A 26 -14.01 5.48 -12.65
N ILE A 27 -15.23 5.66 -13.17
CA ILE A 27 -16.34 4.67 -13.25
C ILE A 27 -16.01 3.51 -14.23
N SER A 28 -14.75 3.17 -14.39
CA SER A 28 -14.26 2.01 -15.09
C SER A 28 -14.33 0.78 -14.17
N LEU A 29 -15.07 -0.25 -14.61
CA LEU A 29 -15.17 -1.58 -13.99
C LEU A 29 -13.83 -2.35 -13.93
N SER A 30 -12.72 -1.73 -14.33
CA SER A 30 -11.38 -2.30 -14.23
C SER A 30 -10.89 -2.17 -12.80
N LEU A 31 -10.77 -3.31 -12.11
CA LEU A 31 -10.06 -3.35 -10.83
C LEU A 31 -8.62 -2.84 -11.02
N PRO A 32 -8.19 -1.83 -10.25
CA PRO A 32 -6.85 -1.28 -10.39
C PRO A 32 -5.84 -2.24 -9.73
N ILE A 33 -5.41 -3.25 -10.49
CA ILE A 33 -4.57 -4.35 -10.00
C ILE A 33 -3.25 -3.85 -9.41
N LEU A 34 -2.66 -2.82 -10.01
CA LEU A 34 -1.37 -2.27 -9.60
C LEU A 34 -1.40 -1.70 -8.16
N PRO A 35 -2.29 -0.75 -7.80
CA PRO A 35 -2.37 -0.27 -6.43
C PRO A 35 -2.79 -1.37 -5.44
N VAL A 36 -3.59 -2.36 -5.84
CA VAL A 36 -3.93 -3.51 -4.97
C VAL A 36 -2.69 -4.34 -4.62
N ILE A 37 -1.84 -4.67 -5.60
CA ILE A 37 -0.60 -5.42 -5.35
C ILE A 37 0.34 -4.62 -4.43
N LEU A 38 0.46 -3.31 -4.65
CA LEU A 38 1.28 -2.44 -3.81
C LEU A 38 0.81 -2.41 -2.35
N ILE A 39 -0.50 -2.39 -2.11
CA ILE A 39 -1.07 -2.49 -0.75
C ILE A 39 -0.66 -3.81 -0.09
N ILE A 40 -0.80 -4.94 -0.79
CA ILE A 40 -0.46 -6.27 -0.23
C ILE A 40 1.03 -6.34 0.14
N ILE A 41 1.91 -5.90 -0.76
CA ILE A 41 3.36 -5.90 -0.53
C ILE A 41 3.71 -4.97 0.64
N ALA A 42 3.14 -3.77 0.68
CA ALA A 42 3.41 -2.81 1.74
C ALA A 42 2.95 -3.34 3.11
N ILE A 43 1.78 -3.98 3.20
CA ILE A 43 1.32 -4.65 4.41
C ILE A 43 2.29 -5.74 4.83
N GLY A 44 2.66 -6.66 3.92
CA GLY A 44 3.59 -7.74 4.22
C GLY A 44 4.95 -7.22 4.72
N ALA A 45 5.47 -6.18 4.09
CA ALA A 45 6.74 -5.56 4.47
C ALA A 45 6.68 -4.80 5.79
N ILE A 46 5.54 -4.17 6.10
CA ILE A 46 5.28 -3.56 7.40
C ILE A 46 5.31 -4.65 8.47
N PHE A 47 4.50 -5.70 8.34
CA PHE A 47 4.44 -6.80 9.31
C PHE A 47 5.80 -7.47 9.52
N ASN A 48 6.59 -7.66 8.47
CA ASN A 48 7.93 -8.23 8.57
C ASN A 48 8.94 -7.31 9.30
N ASN A 49 8.77 -5.99 9.26
CA ASN A 49 9.66 -5.04 9.98
C ASN A 49 9.30 -4.87 11.46
N TYR A 50 8.06 -5.18 11.85
CA TYR A 50 7.62 -5.14 13.25
C TYR A 50 7.94 -6.43 14.02
N ARG A 51 8.32 -7.51 13.33
CA ARG A 51 8.81 -8.76 13.95
C ARG A 51 10.33 -8.70 14.11
#